data_AF-A0A1I4HPQ2-F1
#
_entry.id   AF-A0A1I4HPQ2-F1
#
_cell.length_a   1.000
_cell.length_b   1.000
_cell.length_c   1.000
_cell.angle_alpha   90.00
_cell.angle_beta   90.00
_cell.angle_gamma   90.00
#
_symmetry.space_group_name_H-M   'P 1'
#
loop_
_entity.id
_entity.type
_entity.pdbx_description
1 polymer ?
#
loop_
_entity_poly.entity_id
_entity_poly.type
_entity_poly.pdbx_seq_one_letter_code
_entity_poly.pdbx_strand_id
1 'polypeptide(L)'
;MAREQYQRDYRQQYKDQVKRVNLTFSLAEHRGIARSAKDAGSPVAAYVKRLALEAHEGRSSAPEEIAEQLADLERVIRTIANNVNQMARHSNRIAHVLDDQEVFLNIHALQSKLKQAISRAASGAGSSDEEGRS
;
A
#
# COMPACT_ATOMS: atom_id res chain seq x y z
N MET A 1 -5.61 33.77 35.89
CA MET A 1 -6.45 32.55 35.89
C MET A 1 -5.91 31.58 36.92
N ALA A 2 -6.70 31.18 37.92
CA ALA A 2 -6.27 30.23 38.94
C ALA A 2 -6.04 28.84 38.31
N ARG A 3 -4.93 28.18 38.68
CA ARG A 3 -4.50 26.86 38.17
C ARG A 3 -5.60 25.79 38.26
N GLU A 4 -6.46 25.89 39.25
CA GLU A 4 -7.60 24.98 39.45
C GLU A 4 -8.72 25.16 38.42
N GLN A 5 -9.02 26.41 38.03
CA GLN A 5 -10.03 26.70 37.01
C GLN A 5 -9.57 26.14 35.66
N TYR A 6 -8.32 26.41 35.29
CA TYR A 6 -7.71 25.89 34.05
C TYR A 6 -7.74 24.36 33.98
N GLN A 7 -7.42 23.67 35.07
CA GLN A 7 -7.45 22.20 35.09
C GLN A 7 -8.87 21.62 35.02
N ARG A 8 -9.88 22.31 35.56
CA ARG A 8 -11.28 21.90 35.42
C ARG A 8 -11.75 22.06 33.98
N ASP A 9 -11.48 23.22 33.39
CA ASP A 9 -11.90 23.54 32.02
C ASP A 9 -11.22 22.60 31.01
N TYR A 10 -9.92 22.31 31.19
CA TYR A 10 -9.18 21.35 30.37
C TYR A 10 -9.79 19.94 30.45
N ARG A 11 -10.12 19.45 31.66
CA ARG A 11 -10.75 18.14 31.83
C ARG A 11 -12.14 18.09 31.19
N GLN A 12 -12.89 19.19 31.25
CA GLN A 12 -14.22 19.28 30.66
C GLN A 12 -14.15 19.22 29.13
N GLN A 13 -13.27 20.02 28.52
CA GLN A 13 -13.04 20.02 27.07
C GLN A 13 -12.53 18.66 26.57
N TYR A 14 -11.67 17.99 27.34
CA TYR A 14 -11.13 16.69 26.96
C TYR A 14 -12.18 15.57 26.92
N LYS A 15 -13.19 15.63 27.81
CA LYS A 15 -14.31 14.66 27.83
C LYS A 15 -15.21 14.76 26.60
N ASP A 16 -15.33 15.96 26.04
CA ASP A 16 -16.15 16.21 24.85
C ASP A 16 -15.42 15.80 23.57
N GLN A 17 -14.09 15.90 23.55
CA GLN A 17 -13.25 15.59 22.39
C GLN A 17 -12.80 14.13 22.31
N VAL A 18 -12.67 13.42 23.44
CA VAL A 18 -12.09 12.07 23.48
C VAL A 18 -13.04 11.08 24.16
N LYS A 19 -13.40 10.01 23.44
CA LYS A 19 -14.14 8.87 24.00
C LYS A 19 -13.23 7.65 24.10
N ARG A 20 -13.30 6.96 25.24
CA ARG A 20 -12.60 5.70 25.45
C ARG A 20 -13.49 4.54 25.03
N VAL A 21 -12.96 3.69 24.16
CA VAL A 21 -13.60 2.43 23.77
C VAL A 21 -12.85 1.29 24.47
N ASN A 22 -13.59 0.40 25.14
CA ASN A 22 -13.03 -0.80 25.76
C ASN A 22 -13.34 -2.00 24.85
N LEU A 23 -12.32 -2.79 24.53
CA LEU A 23 -12.41 -3.98 23.70
C LEU A 23 -11.92 -5.17 24.50
N THR A 24 -12.58 -6.32 24.33
CA THR A 24 -12.17 -7.58 24.94
C THR A 24 -11.70 -8.51 23.84
N PHE A 25 -10.48 -9.01 23.98
CA PHE A 25 -9.89 -10.00 23.09
C PHE A 25 -9.72 -11.32 23.84
N SER A 26 -9.84 -12.42 23.12
CA SER A 26 -9.36 -13.71 23.60
C SER A 26 -7.84 -13.66 23.83
N LEU A 27 -7.34 -14.60 24.63
CA LEU A 27 -5.91 -14.74 24.89
C LEU A 27 -5.09 -14.96 23.61
N ALA A 28 -5.64 -15.68 22.63
CA ALA A 28 -4.97 -15.95 21.35
C ALA A 28 -4.86 -14.67 20.51
N GLU A 29 -5.96 -13.92 20.38
CA GLU A 29 -6.00 -12.64 19.65
C GLU A 29 -5.04 -11.62 20.28
N HIS A 30 -5.08 -11.46 21.61
CA HIS A 30 -4.19 -10.54 22.30
C HIS A 30 -2.71 -10.89 22.07
N ARG A 31 -2.35 -12.18 22.10
CA ARG A 31 -0.96 -12.61 21.84
C ARG A 31 -0.52 -12.31 20.40
N GLY A 32 -1.40 -12.52 19.42
CA GLY A 32 -1.12 -12.17 18.03
C GLY A 32 -0.87 -10.67 17.87
N ILE A 33 -1.81 -9.85 18.37
CA ILE A 33 -1.72 -8.39 18.29
C ILE A 33 -0.49 -7.87 19.04
N ALA A 34 -0.18 -8.40 20.22
CA ALA A 34 0.97 -7.98 21.01
C ALA A 34 2.31 -8.25 20.31
N ARG A 35 2.41 -9.36 19.57
CA ARG A 35 3.59 -9.67 18.75
C ARG A 35 3.73 -8.65 17.63
N SER A 36 2.68 -8.45 16.82
CA SER A 36 2.73 -7.49 15.71
C SER A 36 2.94 -6.04 16.17
N ALA A 37 2.42 -5.66 17.35
CA ALA A 37 2.66 -4.37 17.94
C ALA A 37 4.14 -4.19 18.33
N LYS A 38 4.77 -5.24 18.88
CA LYS A 38 6.21 -5.26 19.21
C LYS A 38 7.06 -5.13 17.95
N ASP A 39 6.73 -5.88 16.89
CA ASP A 39 7.46 -5.83 15.61
C ASP A 39 7.36 -4.43 14.97
N ALA A 40 6.20 -3.77 15.13
CA ALA A 40 5.99 -2.39 14.72
C ALA A 40 6.53 -1.32 15.71
N GLY A 41 7.23 -1.72 16.78
CA GLY A 41 7.80 -0.80 17.78
C GLY A 41 6.77 0.05 18.53
N SER A 42 5.53 -0.42 18.65
CA SER A 42 4.40 0.38 19.15
C SER A 42 3.66 -0.29 20.32
N PRO A 43 3.09 0.50 21.27
CA PRO A 43 2.24 -0.05 22.31
C PRO A 43 0.98 -0.72 21.72
N VAL A 44 0.54 -1.84 22.30
CA VAL A 44 -0.61 -2.64 21.81
C VAL A 44 -1.86 -1.79 21.55
N ALA A 45 -2.22 -0.89 22.49
CA ALA A 45 -3.39 -0.02 22.32
C ALA A 45 -3.23 1.00 21.18
N ALA A 46 -2.02 1.51 20.97
CA ALA A 46 -1.73 2.43 19.87
C ALA A 46 -1.77 1.70 18.51
N TYR A 47 -1.22 0.47 18.48
CA TYR A 47 -1.27 -0.40 17.32
C TYR A 47 -2.71 -0.76 16.91
N VAL A 48 -3.56 -1.16 17.88
CA VAL A 48 -4.98 -1.45 17.63
C VAL A 48 -5.72 -0.21 17.15
N LYS A 49 -5.46 0.96 17.74
CA LYS A 49 -6.08 2.22 17.31
C LYS A 49 -5.67 2.56 15.87
N ARG A 50 -4.41 2.38 15.50
CA ARG A 50 -3.90 2.61 14.14
C ARG A 50 -4.61 1.70 13.13
N LEU A 51 -4.65 0.40 13.38
CA LEU A 51 -5.34 -0.55 12.50
C LEU A 51 -6.84 -0.23 12.34
N ALA A 52 -7.51 0.14 13.44
CA ALA A 52 -8.92 0.51 13.40
C ALA A 52 -9.17 1.76 12.54
N LEU A 53 -8.28 2.76 12.63
CA LEU A 53 -8.38 3.98 11.80
C LEU A 53 -8.04 3.71 10.33
N GLU A 54 -6.99 2.94 10.05
CA GLU A 54 -6.62 2.51 8.69
C GLU A 54 -7.77 1.77 7.99
N ALA A 55 -8.38 0.81 8.69
CA ALA A 55 -9.53 0.08 8.18
C ALA A 55 -10.77 0.97 8.01
N HIS A 56 -11.03 1.89 8.94
CA HIS A 56 -12.17 2.81 8.87
C HIS A 56 -12.05 3.84 7.73
N GLU A 57 -10.84 4.35 7.50
CA GLU A 57 -10.56 5.34 6.46
C GLU A 57 -10.38 4.72 5.07
N GLY A 58 -10.45 3.40 4.94
CA GLY A 58 -10.18 2.69 3.68
C GLY A 58 -8.71 2.79 3.24
N ARG A 59 -7.83 3.31 4.11
CA ARG A 59 -6.39 3.33 3.90
C ARG A 59 -5.84 1.99 4.37
N SER A 60 -5.97 0.97 3.54
CA SER A 60 -5.14 -0.21 3.72
C SER A 60 -3.71 0.23 3.42
N SER A 61 -2.91 0.43 4.47
CA SER A 61 -1.46 0.58 4.32
C SER A 61 -0.95 -0.76 3.84
N ALA A 62 -1.03 -1.01 2.53
CA ALA A 62 -0.18 -2.03 1.93
C ALA A 62 1.25 -1.71 2.40
N PRO A 63 2.03 -2.71 2.84
CA PRO A 63 3.47 -2.56 3.03
C PRO A 63 4.03 -1.74 1.86
N GLU A 64 4.88 -0.75 2.13
CA GLU A 64 5.30 0.25 1.14
C GLU A 64 5.83 -0.41 -0.15
N GLU A 65 6.48 -1.56 -0.01
CA GLU A 65 6.91 -2.45 -1.08
C GLU A 65 5.77 -2.95 -1.98
N ILE A 66 4.61 -3.33 -1.42
CA ILE A 66 3.43 -3.78 -2.17
C ILE A 66 2.74 -2.59 -2.83
N ALA A 67 2.73 -1.42 -2.19
CA ALA A 67 2.18 -0.21 -2.79
C ALA A 67 3.00 0.23 -4.00
N GLU A 68 4.33 0.17 -3.90
CA GLU A 68 5.25 0.46 -5.00
C GLU A 68 5.10 -0.55 -6.15
N GLN A 69 4.99 -1.86 -5.84
CA GLN A 69 4.72 -2.90 -6.83
C GLN A 69 3.38 -2.72 -7.56
N LEU A 70 2.33 -2.29 -6.85
CA LEU A 70 1.03 -2.00 -7.44
C LEU A 70 1.08 -0.74 -8.33
N ALA A 71 1.82 0.28 -7.94
CA ALA A 71 2.01 1.48 -8.74
C ALA A 71 2.80 1.18 -10.03
N ASP A 72 3.82 0.32 -9.95
CA ASP A 72 4.56 -0.17 -11.11
C ASP A 72 3.66 -0.99 -12.06
N LEU A 73 2.79 -1.84 -11.51
CA LEU A 73 1.81 -2.58 -12.29
C LEU A 73 0.81 -1.64 -12.99
N GLU A 74 0.30 -0.63 -12.29
CA GLU A 74 -0.59 0.38 -12.87
C GLU A 74 0.06 1.11 -14.05
N ARG A 75 1.35 1.48 -13.90
CA ARG A 75 2.13 2.13 -14.97
C ARG A 75 2.30 1.22 -16.18
N VAL A 76 2.50 -0.09 -15.98
CA VAL A 76 2.55 -1.08 -17.07
C VAL A 76 1.20 -1.17 -17.77
N ILE A 77 0.09 -1.30 -17.02
CA ILE A 77 -1.27 -1.35 -17.58
C ILE A 77 -1.58 -0.08 -18.39
N ARG A 78 -1.21 1.10 -17.89
CA ARG A 78 -1.37 2.37 -18.61
C ARG A 78 -0.55 2.40 -19.89
N THR A 79 0.64 1.82 -19.89
CA THR A 79 1.48 1.66 -21.08
C THR A 79 0.82 0.72 -22.09
N ILE A 80 0.23 -0.40 -21.65
CA ILE A 80 -0.56 -1.31 -22.50
C ILE A 80 -1.71 -0.56 -23.15
N ALA A 81 -2.52 0.13 -22.35
CA ALA A 81 -3.67 0.87 -22.83
C ALA A 81 -3.26 1.94 -23.86
N ASN A 82 -2.15 2.65 -23.63
CA ASN A 82 -1.63 3.63 -24.56
C ASN A 82 -1.15 3.00 -25.88
N ASN A 83 -0.40 1.90 -25.82
CA ASN A 83 0.09 1.21 -27.02
C ASN A 83 -1.07 0.62 -27.85
N VAL A 84 -2.04 -0.01 -27.18
CA VAL A 84 -3.25 -0.54 -27.83
C VAL A 84 -4.07 0.60 -28.45
N ASN A 85 -4.21 1.73 -27.76
CA ASN A 85 -4.93 2.89 -28.28
C ASN A 85 -4.19 3.54 -29.48
N GLN A 86 -2.85 3.55 -29.46
CA GLN A 86 -2.05 3.99 -30.60
C GLN A 86 -2.22 3.05 -31.80
N MET A 87 -2.19 1.72 -31.58
CA MET A 87 -2.48 0.73 -32.62
C MET A 87 -3.89 0.88 -33.19
N ALA A 88 -4.91 1.06 -32.35
CA ALA A 88 -6.28 1.26 -32.79
C ALA A 88 -6.44 2.55 -33.61
N ARG A 89 -5.77 3.64 -33.20
CA ARG A 89 -5.76 4.90 -33.96
C ARG A 89 -4.96 4.79 -35.26
N HIS A 90 -3.85 4.07 -35.25
CA HIS A 90 -3.04 3.80 -36.43
C HIS A 90 -3.80 2.92 -37.42
N SER A 91 -4.47 1.86 -36.96
CA SER A 91 -5.33 0.98 -37.76
C SER A 91 -6.56 1.70 -38.32
N ASN A 92 -7.21 2.57 -37.53
CA ASN A 92 -8.31 3.40 -38.05
C ASN A 92 -7.83 4.48 -39.03
N ARG A 93 -6.60 5.00 -38.85
CA ARG A 93 -5.96 5.95 -39.77
C ARG A 93 -5.44 5.27 -41.04
N ILE A 94 -5.09 4.00 -40.96
CA ILE A 94 -4.49 3.17 -42.01
C ILE A 94 -5.41 1.99 -42.27
N ALA A 95 -6.59 2.28 -42.81
CA ALA A 95 -7.46 1.27 -43.42
C ALA A 95 -6.86 0.63 -44.69
N HIS A 96 -5.54 0.75 -44.95
CA HIS A 96 -4.94 0.30 -46.22
C HIS A 96 -3.56 -0.38 -46.18
N VAL A 97 -2.77 -0.38 -45.10
CA VAL A 97 -1.44 -1.02 -45.13
C VAL A 97 -1.14 -1.65 -43.79
N LEU A 98 -1.42 -2.95 -43.68
CA LEU A 98 -0.92 -3.81 -42.63
C LEU A 98 0.59 -3.98 -42.80
N ASP A 99 1.37 -3.56 -41.80
CA ASP A 99 2.71 -4.10 -41.59
C ASP A 99 2.71 -4.79 -40.22
N ASP A 100 2.56 -6.12 -40.24
CA ASP A 100 2.43 -6.97 -39.06
C ASP A 100 3.64 -6.87 -38.11
N GLN A 101 4.76 -6.31 -38.57
CA GLN A 101 5.99 -6.15 -37.79
C GLN A 101 5.88 -5.10 -36.67
N GLU A 102 5.14 -4.01 -36.86
CA GLU A 102 5.06 -2.94 -35.86
C GLU A 102 4.25 -3.37 -34.62
N VAL A 103 3.22 -4.19 -34.83
CA VAL A 103 2.46 -4.83 -33.76
C VAL A 103 3.36 -5.76 -32.93
N PHE A 104 4.21 -6.52 -33.61
CA PHE A 104 5.12 -7.46 -32.96
C PHE A 104 6.17 -6.75 -32.08
N LEU A 105 6.71 -5.62 -32.55
CA LEU A 105 7.65 -4.79 -31.78
C LEU A 105 7.00 -4.21 -30.52
N ASN A 106 5.74 -3.77 -30.62
CA ASN A 106 5.00 -3.22 -29.49
C ASN A 106 4.68 -4.29 -28.42
N ILE A 107 4.29 -5.51 -28.85
CA ILE A 107 4.07 -6.65 -27.96
C ILE A 107 5.39 -7.08 -27.29
N HIS A 108 6.51 -7.09 -28.03
CA HIS A 108 7.83 -7.44 -27.50
C HIS A 108 8.33 -6.42 -26.46
N ALA A 109 8.17 -5.12 -26.74
CA ALA A 109 8.50 -4.05 -25.80
C ALA A 109 7.66 -4.13 -24.52
N LEU A 110 6.39 -4.51 -24.65
CA LEU A 110 5.50 -4.76 -23.52
C LEU A 110 5.97 -5.96 -22.68
N GLN A 111 6.22 -7.10 -23.31
CA GLN A 111 6.70 -8.30 -22.61
C GLN A 111 8.00 -8.03 -21.84
N SER A 112 8.91 -7.24 -22.42
CA SER A 112 10.18 -6.88 -21.78
C SER A 112 9.97 -6.02 -20.52
N LYS A 113 9.08 -5.03 -20.58
CA LYS A 113 8.75 -4.18 -19.42
C LYS A 113 8.04 -4.96 -18.31
N LEU A 114 7.13 -5.87 -18.67
CA LEU A 114 6.44 -6.72 -17.72
C LEU A 114 7.41 -7.66 -16.99
N LYS A 115 8.34 -8.30 -17.72
CA LYS A 115 9.39 -9.14 -17.12
C LYS A 115 10.25 -8.36 -16.13
N GLN A 116 10.63 -7.13 -16.46
CA GLN A 116 11.43 -6.29 -15.55
C GLN A 116 10.67 -5.91 -14.28
N ALA A 117 9.40 -5.53 -14.39
CA ALA A 117 8.57 -5.18 -13.24
C ALA A 117 8.36 -6.39 -12.31
N ILE A 118 8.03 -7.56 -12.86
CA ILE A 118 7.88 -8.80 -12.10
C ILE A 118 9.21 -9.20 -11.44
N SER A 119 10.34 -9.08 -12.16
CA SER A 119 11.66 -9.38 -11.61
C SER A 119 12.01 -8.47 -10.44
N ARG A 120 11.72 -7.16 -10.52
CA ARG A 120 11.96 -6.21 -9.43
C ARG A 120 11.12 -6.52 -8.21
N ALA A 121 9.84 -6.83 -8.42
CA ALA A 121 8.92 -7.24 -7.36
C ALA A 121 9.39 -8.53 -6.67
N ALA A 122 9.87 -9.51 -7.44
CA ALA A 122 10.40 -10.77 -6.91
C ALA A 122 11.74 -10.61 -6.17
N SER A 123 12.62 -9.71 -6.63
CA SER A 123 13.91 -9.44 -5.97
C SER A 123 13.80 -8.57 -4.72
N GLY A 124 12.73 -7.79 -4.58
CA GLY A 124 12.46 -7.00 -3.37
C GLY A 124 12.03 -7.82 -2.14
N ALA A 125 11.79 -9.13 -2.31
CA ALA A 125 11.39 -10.04 -1.23
C ALA A 125 12.58 -10.73 -0.51
N GLY A 126 13.82 -10.25 -0.72
CA GLY A 126 15.03 -11.00 -0.35
C GLY A 126 16.09 -10.28 0.49
N SER A 127 15.82 -9.10 1.09
CA SER A 127 16.82 -8.42 1.93
C SER A 127 16.27 -7.98 3.28
N SER A 128 15.85 -8.95 4.08
CA SER A 128 15.67 -8.77 5.52
C SER A 128 15.70 -10.11 6.24
N ASP A 129 16.73 -10.91 5.99
CA ASP A 129 17.23 -11.88 6.96
C ASP A 129 18.65 -12.31 6.56
N GLU A 130 19.53 -12.40 7.56
CA GLU A 130 20.97 -12.73 7.48
C GLU A 130 21.97 -11.56 7.34
N GLU A 131 22.09 -10.76 8.40
CA GLU A 131 23.42 -10.33 8.87
C GLU A 131 23.43 -10.26 10.40
N GLY A 132 23.76 -11.39 11.03
CA GLY A 132 23.73 -11.54 12.47
C GLY A 132 24.22 -12.90 12.94
N ARG A 133 25.38 -13.36 12.46
CA ARG A 133 26.15 -14.42 13.12
C ARG A 133 27.61 -14.41 12.69
N SER A 134 28.44 -13.77 13.51
CA SER A 134 29.61 -14.37 14.17
C SER A 134 30.30 -13.36 15.07
#